data_AF-R7W3M2-F1
#
_entry.id   AF-R7W3M2-F1
#
_cell.length_a   1.000
_cell.length_b   1.000
_cell.length_c   1.000
_cell.angle_alpha   90.00
_cell.angle_beta   90.00
_cell.angle_gamma   90.00
#
_symmetry.space_group_name_H-M   'P 1'
#
loop_
_entity.id
_entity.type
_entity.pdbx_description
1 polymer ?
#
loop_
_entity_poly.entity_id
_entity_poly.type
_entity_poly.pdbx_seq_one_letter_code
_entity_poly.pdbx_strand_id
1 'polypeptide(L)'
;MRCLPADLLDHAKQFNDFFSACLDAFAGLKRLWLRNMRFGESDIPNILSTCKLLESLHLTNCDSGMNSVVQLEHAKLTELEVKYGKFEIVELTCLPKLQRIWVLPESPKLLRPVLSQLQQEDVEWKASLPDFKHKNLVKLIIYGFQHDDIFVRFIRCVMEHAVNMAEISLHDRTKVCLRCGVLDPEMKYPSWYPRNADERTHITEELRMSLPAMVRFWT
;
A
#
# COMPACT_ATOMS: atom_id res chain seq x y z
N MET A 1 -8.77 -11.96 -21.45
CA MET A 1 -9.84 -10.95 -21.29
C MET A 1 -9.24 -9.71 -20.66
N ARG A 2 -9.38 -8.54 -21.28
CA ARG A 2 -9.00 -7.26 -20.66
C ARG A 2 -10.23 -6.79 -19.86
N CYS A 3 -10.11 -6.64 -18.54
CA CYS A 3 -11.17 -6.02 -17.75
C CYS A 3 -11.29 -4.55 -18.17
N LEU A 4 -12.42 -4.17 -18.75
CA LEU A 4 -12.74 -2.78 -19.04
C LEU A 4 -13.02 -2.06 -17.71
N PRO A 5 -12.81 -0.73 -17.61
CA PRO A 5 -13.12 0.03 -16.40
C PRO A 5 -14.57 -0.11 -15.93
N ALA A 6 -15.51 -0.36 -16.85
CA ALA A 6 -16.92 -0.61 -16.54
C ALA A 6 -17.10 -1.92 -15.74
N ASP A 7 -16.39 -2.98 -16.12
CA ASP A 7 -16.45 -4.27 -15.42
C ASP A 7 -16.04 -4.14 -13.94
N LEU A 8 -15.07 -3.27 -13.64
CA LEU A 8 -14.60 -3.05 -12.26
C LEU A 8 -15.65 -2.35 -11.39
N LEU A 9 -16.45 -1.45 -11.96
CA LEU A 9 -17.56 -0.79 -11.28
C LEU A 9 -18.70 -1.77 -11.03
N ASP A 10 -19.02 -2.62 -12.00
CA ASP A 10 -20.07 -3.63 -11.86
C ASP A 10 -19.70 -4.67 -10.80
N HIS A 11 -18.44 -5.11 -10.74
CA HIS A 11 -17.98 -6.00 -9.67
C HIS A 11 -18.06 -5.35 -8.28
N ALA A 12 -17.66 -4.08 -8.16
CA ALA A 12 -17.75 -3.36 -6.90
C ALA A 12 -19.21 -3.21 -6.45
N LYS A 13 -20.12 -2.89 -7.38
CA LYS A 13 -21.55 -2.82 -7.11
C LYS A 13 -22.11 -4.15 -6.62
N GLN A 14 -21.84 -5.25 -7.34
CA GLN A 14 -22.30 -6.59 -6.93
C GLN A 14 -21.77 -6.98 -5.55
N PHE A 15 -20.51 -6.66 -5.25
CA PHE A 15 -19.95 -6.87 -3.93
C PHE A 15 -20.66 -6.03 -2.87
N ASN A 16 -20.90 -4.74 -3.12
CA ASN A 16 -21.56 -3.85 -2.17
C ASN A 16 -23.02 -4.27 -1.90
N ASP A 17 -23.73 -4.74 -2.92
CA ASP A 17 -25.08 -5.31 -2.79
C ASP A 17 -25.06 -6.57 -1.90
N PHE A 18 -24.07 -7.46 -2.11
CA PHE A 18 -23.90 -8.65 -1.27
C PHE A 18 -23.46 -8.32 0.16
N PHE A 19 -22.54 -7.37 0.32
CA PHE A 19 -22.02 -6.90 1.60
C PHE A 19 -23.13 -6.30 2.46
N SER A 20 -23.96 -5.42 1.87
CA SER A 20 -25.08 -4.77 2.56
C SER A 20 -26.19 -5.73 2.95
N ALA A 21 -26.39 -6.83 2.21
CA ALA A 21 -27.37 -7.86 2.53
C ALA A 21 -27.00 -8.71 3.76
N CYS A 22 -25.71 -8.79 4.12
CA CYS A 22 -25.18 -9.79 5.06
C CYS A 22 -24.14 -9.23 6.05
N LEU A 23 -24.37 -8.05 6.63
CA LEU A 23 -23.40 -7.34 7.48
C LEU A 23 -22.85 -8.19 8.65
N ASP A 24 -23.70 -9.01 9.30
CA ASP A 24 -23.29 -9.85 10.44
C ASP A 24 -22.28 -10.93 10.02
N ALA A 25 -22.41 -11.48 8.82
CA ALA A 25 -21.47 -12.46 8.29
C ALA A 25 -20.09 -11.81 8.07
N PHE A 26 -20.06 -10.58 7.56
CA PHE A 26 -18.84 -9.81 7.36
C PHE A 26 -18.21 -9.34 8.68
N ALA A 27 -19.02 -9.01 9.69
CA ALA A 27 -18.52 -8.63 11.02
C ALA A 27 -17.65 -9.71 11.68
N GLY A 28 -17.91 -10.98 11.36
CA GLY A 28 -17.14 -12.14 11.82
C GLY A 28 -15.85 -12.43 11.04
N LEU A 29 -15.60 -11.76 9.91
CA LEU A 29 -14.47 -12.08 9.05
C LEU A 29 -13.14 -11.63 9.66
N LYS A 30 -12.15 -12.52 9.59
CA LYS A 30 -10.77 -12.25 9.97
C LYS A 30 -9.86 -11.93 8.79
N ARG A 31 -10.21 -12.43 7.60
CA ARG A 31 -9.41 -12.27 6.39
C ARG A 31 -10.34 -11.95 5.23
N LEU A 32 -10.01 -10.92 4.48
CA LEU A 32 -10.80 -10.48 3.33
C LEU A 32 -9.88 -10.26 2.13
N TRP A 33 -10.23 -10.87 1.00
CA TRP A 33 -9.54 -10.68 -0.27
C TRP A 33 -10.50 -10.13 -1.30
N LEU A 34 -10.26 -8.90 -1.74
CA LEU A 34 -11.02 -8.23 -2.79
C LEU A 34 -10.17 -8.11 -4.05
N ARG A 35 -10.81 -8.35 -5.20
CA ARG A 35 -10.12 -8.33 -6.49
C ARG A 35 -10.96 -7.65 -7.55
N ASN A 36 -10.31 -6.93 -8.46
CA ASN A 36 -10.91 -6.38 -9.68
C ASN A 36 -12.12 -5.47 -9.40
N MET A 37 -11.99 -4.55 -8.44
CA MET A 37 -13.07 -3.65 -8.01
C MET A 37 -12.63 -2.19 -8.07
N ARG A 38 -13.50 -1.33 -8.59
CA ARG A 38 -13.39 0.13 -8.42
C ARG A 38 -14.30 0.55 -7.28
N PHE A 39 -13.70 0.83 -6.14
CA PHE A 39 -14.39 1.25 -4.92
C PHE A 39 -14.81 2.72 -4.99
N GLY A 40 -15.98 3.04 -4.47
CA GLY A 40 -16.32 4.41 -4.07
C GLY A 40 -15.49 4.87 -2.87
N GLU A 41 -15.49 6.17 -2.61
CA GLU A 41 -14.70 6.79 -1.52
C GLU A 41 -15.00 6.17 -0.14
N SER A 42 -16.24 5.75 0.11
CA SER A 42 -16.68 5.20 1.39
C SER A 42 -16.68 3.67 1.46
N ASP A 43 -16.48 2.95 0.35
CA ASP A 43 -16.64 1.49 0.32
C ASP A 43 -15.64 0.80 1.25
N ILE A 44 -14.35 1.11 1.13
CA ILE A 44 -13.30 0.52 1.96
C ILE A 44 -13.47 0.90 3.44
N PRO A 45 -13.70 2.19 3.82
CA PRO A 45 -14.04 2.56 5.19
C PRO A 45 -15.26 1.81 5.75
N ASN A 46 -16.31 1.61 4.95
CA ASN A 46 -17.52 0.87 5.36
C ASN A 46 -17.21 -0.62 5.61
N ILE A 47 -16.38 -1.24 4.76
CA ILE A 47 -15.90 -2.61 4.97
C ILE A 47 -15.12 -2.72 6.28
N LEU A 48 -14.17 -1.81 6.51
CA LEU A 48 -13.33 -1.82 7.71
C LEU A 48 -14.13 -1.60 8.99
N SER A 49 -15.05 -0.64 9.00
CA SER A 49 -15.90 -0.37 10.16
C SER A 49 -16.86 -1.52 10.49
N THR A 50 -17.33 -2.26 9.48
CA THR A 50 -18.21 -3.42 9.65
C THR A 50 -17.42 -4.66 10.10
N CYS A 51 -16.28 -4.94 9.46
CA CYS A 51 -15.48 -6.14 9.69
C CYS A 51 -14.60 -6.04 10.95
N LYS A 52 -15.19 -5.82 12.13
CA LYS A 52 -14.48 -5.52 13.39
C LYS A 52 -13.43 -6.55 13.85
N LEU A 53 -13.48 -7.77 13.30
CA LEU A 53 -12.53 -8.84 13.58
C LEU A 53 -11.43 -8.99 12.52
N LEU A 54 -11.39 -8.11 11.51
CA LEU A 54 -10.49 -8.22 10.38
C LEU A 54 -9.01 -8.05 10.82
N GLU A 55 -8.24 -9.11 10.58
CA GLU A 55 -6.81 -9.22 10.88
C GLU A 55 -5.97 -9.06 9.61
N SER A 56 -6.50 -9.42 8.43
CA SER A 56 -5.82 -9.24 7.14
C SER A 56 -6.75 -8.74 6.03
N LEU A 57 -6.29 -7.74 5.27
CA LEU A 57 -6.96 -7.18 4.10
C LEU A 57 -6.04 -7.27 2.87
N HIS A 58 -6.53 -7.93 1.81
CA HIS A 58 -5.84 -8.05 0.54
C HIS A 58 -6.67 -7.38 -0.57
N LEU A 59 -6.09 -6.39 -1.24
CA LEU A 59 -6.68 -5.68 -2.38
C LEU A 59 -5.84 -5.98 -3.62
N THR A 60 -6.44 -6.59 -4.66
CA THR A 60 -5.72 -6.92 -5.90
C THR A 60 -6.42 -6.35 -7.11
N ASN A 61 -5.73 -5.52 -7.89
CA ASN A 61 -6.32 -4.82 -9.04
C ASN A 61 -7.57 -4.02 -8.63
N CYS A 62 -7.45 -3.29 -7.52
CA CYS A 62 -8.51 -2.44 -6.98
C CYS A 62 -8.13 -0.96 -7.11
N ASP A 63 -9.09 -0.09 -7.39
CA ASP A 63 -8.84 1.36 -7.40
C ASP A 63 -10.01 2.12 -6.78
N SER A 64 -9.85 3.43 -6.58
CA SER A 64 -10.93 4.30 -6.08
C SER A 64 -11.26 5.46 -7.03
N GLY A 65 -10.88 5.35 -8.31
CA GLY A 65 -11.01 6.44 -9.27
C GLY A 65 -9.91 7.51 -9.16
N MET A 66 -10.00 8.55 -10.00
CA MET A 66 -9.00 9.64 -10.05
C MET A 66 -9.10 10.55 -8.81
N ASN A 67 -7.97 11.02 -8.31
CA ASN A 67 -7.81 11.89 -7.13
C ASN A 67 -8.42 11.32 -5.84
N SER A 68 -8.56 10.00 -5.77
CA SER A 68 -9.20 9.34 -4.64
C SER A 68 -8.28 9.19 -3.44
N VAL A 69 -8.86 9.40 -2.25
CA VAL A 69 -8.22 9.20 -0.95
C VAL A 69 -8.89 8.03 -0.24
N VAL A 70 -8.14 6.97 0.03
CA VAL A 70 -8.64 5.78 0.73
C VAL A 70 -8.18 5.79 2.17
N GLN A 71 -9.09 6.07 3.10
CA GLN A 71 -8.80 6.03 4.53
C GLN A 71 -8.94 4.60 5.09
N LEU A 72 -7.91 4.15 5.81
CA LEU A 72 -7.79 2.86 6.45
C LEU A 72 -7.67 3.05 7.96
N GLU A 73 -8.78 2.78 8.65
CA GLU A 73 -8.90 2.73 10.10
C GLU A 73 -9.35 1.35 10.54
N HIS A 74 -8.59 0.69 11.41
CA HIS A 74 -8.97 -0.62 11.93
C HIS A 74 -8.21 -1.04 13.19
N ALA A 75 -8.93 -1.38 14.26
CA ALA A 75 -8.35 -1.72 15.56
C ALA A 75 -7.58 -3.07 15.60
N LYS A 76 -7.87 -3.99 14.66
CA LYS A 76 -7.31 -5.35 14.67
C LYS A 76 -6.49 -5.72 13.45
N LEU A 77 -6.38 -4.84 12.45
CA LEU A 77 -5.68 -5.17 11.21
C LEU A 77 -4.19 -5.31 11.48
N THR A 78 -3.63 -6.46 11.11
CA THR A 78 -2.22 -6.81 11.29
C THR A 78 -1.46 -6.86 9.97
N GLU A 79 -2.17 -7.10 8.87
CA GLU A 79 -1.62 -7.27 7.54
C GLU A 79 -2.48 -6.50 6.52
N LEU A 80 -1.80 -5.69 5.70
CA LEU A 80 -2.39 -4.98 4.57
C LEU A 80 -1.58 -5.31 3.33
N GLU A 81 -2.26 -5.84 2.31
CA GLU A 81 -1.67 -6.14 1.02
C GLU A 81 -2.41 -5.41 -0.10
N VAL A 82 -1.69 -4.61 -0.87
CA VAL A 82 -2.20 -3.88 -2.03
C VAL A 82 -1.38 -4.24 -3.26
N LYS A 83 -1.99 -4.98 -4.17
CA LYS A 83 -1.40 -5.43 -5.44
C LYS A 83 -2.09 -4.75 -6.62
N TYR A 84 -1.34 -4.15 -7.54
CA TYR A 84 -1.88 -3.54 -8.78
C TYR A 84 -2.97 -2.48 -8.56
N GLY A 85 -2.98 -1.84 -7.40
CA GLY A 85 -4.08 -0.95 -7.03
C GLY A 85 -3.82 0.49 -7.43
N LYS A 86 -4.72 1.12 -8.21
CA LYS A 86 -4.59 2.52 -8.64
C LYS A 86 -5.19 3.50 -7.63
N PHE A 87 -4.80 3.38 -6.38
CA PHE A 87 -5.20 4.37 -5.38
C PHE A 87 -4.25 5.56 -5.49
N GLU A 88 -4.84 6.74 -5.66
CA GLU A 88 -4.07 7.98 -5.74
C GLU A 88 -3.50 8.36 -4.38
N ILE A 89 -4.24 8.12 -3.30
CA ILE A 89 -3.80 8.35 -1.92
C ILE A 89 -4.41 7.25 -1.04
N VAL A 90 -3.65 6.61 -0.14
CA VAL A 90 -4.19 5.68 0.88
C VAL A 90 -3.76 6.13 2.28
N GLU A 91 -4.67 6.62 3.10
CA GLU A 91 -4.44 7.11 4.46
C GLU A 91 -4.52 6.02 5.52
N LEU A 92 -3.40 5.72 6.18
CA LEU A 92 -3.41 4.86 7.38
C LEU A 92 -3.71 5.75 8.60
N THR A 93 -4.99 5.91 8.95
CA THR A 93 -5.41 6.83 10.03
C THR A 93 -5.19 6.24 11.41
N CYS A 94 -5.59 4.98 11.63
CA CYS A 94 -5.42 4.31 12.92
C CYS A 94 -5.42 2.78 12.75
N LEU A 95 -4.22 2.22 12.63
CA LEU A 95 -3.99 0.77 12.49
C LEU A 95 -3.03 0.28 13.58
N PRO A 96 -3.42 0.34 14.86
CA PRO A 96 -2.50 0.17 15.99
C PRO A 96 -1.83 -1.20 16.04
N LYS A 97 -2.36 -2.22 15.35
CA LYS A 97 -1.79 -3.57 15.30
C LYS A 97 -1.11 -3.92 13.99
N LEU A 98 -0.99 -2.97 13.06
CA LEU A 98 -0.43 -3.24 11.74
C LEU A 98 1.05 -3.59 11.87
N GLN A 99 1.41 -4.78 11.39
CA GLN A 99 2.77 -5.32 11.48
C GLN A 99 3.42 -5.45 10.11
N ARG A 100 2.61 -5.67 9.06
CA ARG A 100 3.09 -5.96 7.70
C ARG A 100 2.30 -5.17 6.67
N ILE A 101 3.04 -4.54 5.77
CA ILE A 101 2.50 -3.85 4.60
C ILE A 101 3.18 -4.41 3.37
N TRP A 102 2.38 -4.88 2.42
CA TRP A 102 2.82 -5.42 1.13
C TRP A 102 2.25 -4.55 0.02
N VAL A 103 3.11 -3.89 -0.76
CA VAL A 103 2.68 -2.99 -1.85
C VAL A 103 3.38 -3.37 -3.15
N LEU A 104 2.62 -3.44 -4.26
CA LEU A 104 3.15 -3.66 -5.61
C LEU A 104 2.89 -2.40 -6.47
N PRO A 105 3.85 -1.93 -7.28
CA PRO A 105 4.14 -0.50 -7.43
C PRO A 105 3.70 0.08 -8.77
N GLU A 106 2.79 -0.56 -9.50
CA GLU A 106 2.17 0.07 -10.68
C GLU A 106 1.34 1.32 -10.34
N SER A 107 1.44 1.84 -9.11
CA SER A 107 0.76 3.02 -8.60
C SER A 107 1.65 3.69 -7.55
N PRO A 108 2.61 4.53 -7.97
CA PRO A 108 3.57 5.15 -7.06
C PRO A 108 2.94 6.15 -6.08
N LYS A 109 1.66 6.50 -6.22
CA LYS A 109 1.01 7.49 -5.33
C LYS A 109 0.47 6.89 -4.02
N LEU A 110 0.65 5.58 -3.82
CA LEU A 110 -0.15 4.79 -2.91
C LEU A 110 -0.14 5.20 -1.44
N LEU A 111 0.86 5.90 -0.89
CA LEU A 111 0.92 6.12 0.56
C LEU A 111 1.59 7.46 0.90
N ARG A 112 0.95 8.57 0.53
CA ARG A 112 1.16 9.83 1.27
C ARG A 112 1.07 9.68 2.81
N PRO A 113 0.36 8.73 3.45
CA PRO A 113 -0.01 8.82 4.85
C PRO A 113 0.31 7.58 5.72
N VAL A 114 1.59 7.41 6.04
CA VAL A 114 1.99 7.26 7.47
C VAL A 114 1.83 8.61 8.21
N LEU A 115 1.02 9.50 7.64
CA LEU A 115 1.08 10.95 7.65
C LEU A 115 -0.33 11.56 7.50
N SER A 116 -1.38 10.83 7.90
CA SER A 116 -2.79 11.28 7.88
C SER A 116 -3.10 12.41 8.87
N GLN A 117 -2.08 13.14 9.29
CA GLN A 117 -2.28 14.43 9.91
C GLN A 117 -1.50 15.57 9.21
N LEU A 118 -0.63 15.28 8.22
CA LEU A 118 0.08 16.30 7.43
C LEU A 118 -0.92 17.18 6.66
N GLN A 119 -1.05 18.44 7.05
CA GLN A 119 -1.69 19.44 6.21
C GLN A 119 -0.74 19.83 5.08
N GLN A 120 -1.29 19.95 3.87
CA GLN A 120 -0.58 20.50 2.72
C GLN A 120 -0.65 22.02 2.79
N GLU A 121 0.47 22.68 3.06
CA GLU A 121 0.73 24.03 2.56
C GLU A 121 2.03 23.98 1.75
N ASP A 122 1.93 24.43 0.51
CA ASP A 122 2.92 24.44 -0.56
C ASP A 122 4.32 23.83 -0.28
N VAL A 123 4.56 22.70 -0.96
CA VAL A 123 5.87 22.14 -1.33
C VAL A 123 6.67 21.43 -0.21
N GLU A 124 6.28 21.48 1.06
CA GLU A 124 6.93 20.71 2.14
C GLU A 124 5.98 19.79 2.93
N TRP A 125 6.35 18.52 3.10
CA TRP A 125 5.67 17.56 3.97
C TRP A 125 6.13 17.77 5.42
N LYS A 126 5.27 18.23 6.36
CA LYS A 126 5.65 18.52 7.76
C LYS A 126 4.80 17.83 8.81
N ALA A 127 5.39 16.85 9.53
CA ALA A 127 4.71 16.05 10.57
C ALA A 127 3.82 16.91 11.47
N SER A 128 2.56 16.56 11.51
CA SER A 128 1.46 17.25 12.17
C SER A 128 1.30 16.93 13.64
N LEU A 129 1.87 15.80 14.04
CA LEU A 129 2.30 15.55 15.41
C LEU A 129 3.77 15.18 15.30
N PRO A 130 4.70 16.11 15.63
CA PRO A 130 6.14 15.86 15.59
C PRO A 130 6.56 14.59 16.35
N ASP A 131 5.73 14.13 17.30
CA ASP A 131 6.01 13.04 18.21
C ASP A 131 5.30 11.70 17.87
N PHE A 132 4.54 11.61 16.77
CA PHE A 132 3.85 10.35 16.44
C PHE A 132 4.85 9.25 16.08
N LYS A 133 4.83 8.15 16.83
CA LYS A 133 5.66 6.97 16.61
C LYS A 133 4.82 5.70 16.49
N HIS A 134 4.90 5.03 15.34
CA HIS A 134 4.29 3.74 15.09
C HIS A 134 5.14 2.61 15.71
N LYS A 135 4.62 1.94 16.74
CA LYS A 135 5.39 0.96 17.54
C LYS A 135 5.31 -0.49 17.06
N ASN A 136 4.38 -0.82 16.16
CA ASN A 136 4.13 -2.23 15.80
C ASN A 136 4.53 -2.62 14.38
N LEU A 137 4.92 -1.65 13.55
CA LEU A 137 5.32 -1.90 12.17
C LEU A 137 6.78 -2.32 12.20
N VAL A 138 7.01 -3.59 11.87
CA VAL A 138 8.33 -4.24 11.96
C VAL A 138 8.90 -4.60 10.60
N LYS A 139 8.04 -4.77 9.59
CA LYS A 139 8.42 -5.21 8.26
C LYS A 139 7.64 -4.49 7.16
N LEU A 140 8.38 -3.92 6.22
CA LEU A 140 7.86 -3.36 4.99
C LEU A 140 8.35 -4.19 3.80
N ILE A 141 7.44 -4.59 2.92
CA ILE A 141 7.78 -5.29 1.68
C ILE A 141 7.25 -4.48 0.49
N ILE A 142 8.16 -4.06 -0.38
CA ILE A 142 7.86 -3.34 -1.62
C ILE A 142 8.25 -4.26 -2.78
N TYR A 143 7.27 -4.73 -3.54
CA TYR A 143 7.54 -5.35 -4.83
C TYR A 143 7.69 -4.29 -5.90
N GLY A 144 8.49 -4.58 -6.93
CA GLY A 144 8.78 -3.72 -8.09
C GLY A 144 9.37 -2.35 -7.79
N PHE A 145 10.08 -2.21 -6.69
CA PHE A 145 10.78 -0.99 -6.29
C PHE A 145 11.53 -0.38 -7.48
N GLN A 146 11.39 0.92 -7.70
CA GLN A 146 12.23 1.68 -8.63
C GLN A 146 12.95 2.76 -7.82
N HIS A 147 14.22 3.03 -8.11
CA HIS A 147 14.97 4.11 -7.45
C HIS A 147 14.52 5.47 -7.99
N ASP A 148 13.31 5.88 -7.63
CA ASP A 148 12.78 7.21 -7.87
C ASP A 148 12.46 7.93 -6.54
N ASP A 149 12.31 9.26 -6.62
CA ASP A 149 12.07 10.13 -5.46
C ASP A 149 10.86 9.68 -4.61
N ILE A 150 9.85 9.09 -5.26
CA ILE A 150 8.62 8.69 -4.58
C ILE A 150 8.88 7.51 -3.65
N PHE A 151 9.60 6.48 -4.11
CA PHE A 151 9.95 5.34 -3.25
C PHE A 151 10.91 5.72 -2.13
N VAL A 152 11.94 6.52 -2.43
CA VAL A 152 12.94 6.94 -1.44
C VAL A 152 12.27 7.75 -0.32
N ARG A 153 11.42 8.72 -0.68
CA ARG A 153 10.66 9.52 0.30
C ARG A 153 9.70 8.69 1.13
N PHE A 154 9.01 7.75 0.50
CA PHE A 154 8.11 6.83 1.21
C PHE A 154 8.86 6.01 2.26
N ILE A 155 9.97 5.36 1.86
CA ILE A 155 10.76 4.52 2.78
C ILE A 155 11.31 5.37 3.93
N ARG A 156 11.85 6.56 3.64
CA ARG A 156 12.34 7.49 4.66
C ARG A 156 11.26 7.89 5.66
N CYS A 157 10.07 8.23 5.18
CA CYS A 157 8.93 8.56 6.04
C CYS A 157 8.55 7.40 6.97
N VAL A 158 8.46 6.18 6.42
CA VAL A 158 8.19 4.97 7.22
C VAL A 158 9.25 4.80 8.30
N MET A 159 10.54 4.95 7.95
CA MET A 159 11.65 4.83 8.89
C MET A 159 11.63 5.88 10.00
N GLU A 160 11.24 7.13 9.69
CA GLU A 160 11.15 8.22 10.67
C GLU A 160 10.07 7.96 11.75
N HIS A 161 8.97 7.33 11.35
CA HIS A 161 7.79 7.18 12.20
C HIS A 161 7.65 5.77 12.80
N ALA A 162 8.13 4.72 12.14
CA ALA A 162 8.07 3.35 12.64
C ALA A 162 9.31 3.00 13.48
N VAL A 163 9.22 3.26 14.80
CA VAL A 163 10.36 3.12 15.73
C VAL A 163 10.89 1.70 15.88
N ASN A 164 10.05 0.70 15.60
CA ASN A 164 10.40 -0.73 15.70
C ASN A 164 10.58 -1.37 14.32
N MET A 165 10.77 -0.57 13.26
CA MET A 165 11.05 -1.09 11.92
C MET A 165 12.35 -1.90 11.95
N ALA A 166 12.27 -3.17 11.56
CA ALA A 166 13.38 -4.11 11.60
C ALA A 166 13.82 -4.56 10.19
N GLU A 167 12.91 -4.58 9.23
CA GLU A 167 13.19 -5.07 7.88
C GLU A 167 12.46 -4.27 6.80
N ILE A 168 13.21 -3.85 5.78
CA ILE A 168 12.67 -3.30 4.53
C ILE A 168 13.13 -4.22 3.40
N SER A 169 12.19 -4.93 2.77
CA SER A 169 12.46 -5.82 1.64
C SER A 169 12.02 -5.15 0.33
N LEU A 170 12.98 -4.87 -0.55
CA LEU A 170 12.78 -4.23 -1.85
C LEU A 170 12.98 -5.26 -2.96
N HIS A 171 11.91 -5.64 -3.66
CA HIS A 171 11.97 -6.60 -4.76
C HIS A 171 11.96 -5.88 -6.12
N ASP A 172 12.70 -6.39 -7.10
CA ASP A 172 12.62 -5.92 -8.50
C ASP A 172 11.21 -6.17 -9.07
N ARG A 173 10.91 -5.50 -10.18
CA ARG A 173 9.59 -5.54 -10.82
C ARG A 173 9.44 -6.83 -11.61
N THR A 174 8.33 -7.54 -11.39
CA THR A 174 7.96 -8.70 -12.20
C THR A 174 7.48 -8.24 -13.57
N LYS A 175 8.08 -8.73 -14.65
CA LYS A 175 7.68 -8.46 -16.05
C LYS A 175 6.34 -9.10 -16.47
N VAL A 176 5.55 -9.60 -15.52
CA VAL A 176 4.30 -10.30 -15.77
C VAL A 176 3.15 -9.42 -15.29
N CYS A 177 2.19 -9.16 -16.16
CA CYS A 177 0.93 -8.56 -15.78
C CYS A 177 0.15 -9.58 -14.95
N LEU A 178 0.15 -9.48 -13.62
CA LEU A 178 -0.60 -10.45 -12.79
C LEU A 178 -2.13 -10.28 -12.86
N ARG A 179 -2.66 -9.33 -13.65
CA ARG A 179 -4.09 -9.33 -14.02
C ARG A 179 -4.44 -10.47 -14.97
N CYS A 180 -3.52 -10.85 -15.86
CA CYS A 180 -3.76 -11.87 -16.88
C CYS A 180 -2.66 -12.95 -16.97
N GLY A 181 -1.61 -12.88 -16.16
CA GLY A 181 -0.50 -13.83 -16.14
C GLY A 181 0.42 -13.78 -17.36
N VAL A 182 0.26 -12.77 -18.23
CA VAL A 182 1.06 -12.64 -19.47
C VAL A 182 2.24 -11.71 -19.22
N LEU A 183 3.41 -12.03 -19.79
CA LEU A 183 4.53 -11.12 -19.88
C LEU A 183 4.05 -9.81 -20.50
N ASP A 184 4.30 -8.67 -19.86
CA ASP A 184 4.02 -7.37 -20.46
C ASP A 184 5.00 -7.14 -21.62
N PRO A 185 4.56 -7.25 -22.89
CA PRO A 185 5.45 -7.12 -24.04
C PRO A 185 5.88 -5.67 -24.25
N GLU A 186 5.19 -4.71 -23.60
CA GLU A 186 5.34 -3.27 -23.78
C GLU A 186 5.94 -2.57 -22.54
N MET A 187 6.69 -3.28 -21.70
CA MET A 187 7.43 -2.64 -20.60
C MET A 187 8.61 -1.82 -21.18
N LYS A 188 8.28 -0.68 -21.81
CA LYS A 188 9.13 0.18 -22.65
C LYS A 188 10.23 0.90 -21.86
N TYR A 189 10.11 0.97 -20.55
CA TYR A 189 11.04 1.70 -19.70
C TYR A 189 12.02 0.75 -19.01
N PRO A 190 13.33 1.03 -18.99
CA PRO A 190 14.29 0.24 -18.23
C PRO A 190 13.91 0.19 -16.73
N SER A 191 14.30 -0.88 -16.03
CA SER A 191 14.14 -0.95 -14.57
C SER A 191 15.20 -0.06 -13.95
N TRP A 192 14.80 0.87 -13.08
CA TRP A 192 15.70 1.60 -12.19
C TRP A 192 15.90 0.88 -10.86
N TYR A 193 15.74 -0.45 -10.84
CA TYR A 193 16.08 -1.27 -9.70
C TYR A 193 17.62 -1.44 -9.62
N PRO A 194 18.22 -1.30 -8.42
CA PRO A 194 19.66 -1.38 -8.25
C PRO A 194 20.20 -2.80 -8.52
N ARG A 195 21.09 -2.92 -9.50
CA ARG A 195 21.65 -4.20 -9.97
C ARG A 195 22.99 -4.55 -9.33
N ASN A 196 23.76 -3.56 -8.89
CA ASN A 196 25.09 -3.78 -8.30
C ASN A 196 25.16 -3.28 -6.84
N ALA A 197 26.26 -3.63 -6.16
CA ALA A 197 26.45 -3.30 -4.75
C ALA A 197 26.58 -1.79 -4.50
N ASP A 198 27.17 -1.05 -5.43
CA ASP A 198 27.39 0.39 -5.31
C ASP A 198 26.05 1.15 -5.39
N GLU A 199 25.17 0.79 -6.34
CA GLU A 199 23.81 1.32 -6.45
C GLU A 199 22.98 1.03 -5.19
N ARG A 200 23.08 -0.20 -4.65
CA ARG A 200 22.39 -0.58 -3.41
C ARG A 200 22.90 0.20 -2.21
N THR A 201 24.21 0.42 -2.14
CA THR A 201 24.84 1.20 -1.08
C THR A 201 24.41 2.65 -1.16
N HIS A 202 24.40 3.24 -2.36
CA HIS A 202 23.95 4.62 -2.58
C HIS A 202 22.50 4.85 -2.12
N ILE A 203 21.58 3.94 -2.47
CA ILE A 203 20.18 3.99 -2.01
C ILE A 203 20.10 3.89 -0.49
N THR A 204 20.89 2.99 0.09
CA THR A 204 20.95 2.77 1.55
C THR A 204 21.47 4.02 2.27
N GLU A 205 22.46 4.71 1.71
CA GLU A 205 22.98 5.98 2.23
C GLU A 205 21.99 7.14 2.07
N GLU A 206 21.31 7.23 0.91
CA GLU A 206 20.30 8.26 0.61
C GLU A 206 19.11 8.20 1.57
N LEU A 207 18.76 6.99 2.04
CA LEU A 207 17.76 6.78 3.09
C LEU A 207 18.21 7.29 4.49
N ARG A 208 19.40 7.92 4.60
CA ARG A 208 19.98 8.55 5.81
C ARG A 208 19.96 7.62 7.02
N MET A 209 20.54 6.45 6.88
CA MET A 209 20.51 5.40 7.91
C MET A 209 21.32 5.76 9.16
N SER A 210 20.60 6.05 10.25
CA SER A 210 21.17 6.06 11.61
C SER A 210 20.37 5.22 12.63
N LEU A 211 19.52 4.25 12.20
CA LEU A 211 18.67 3.37 13.06
C LEU A 211 18.32 2.00 12.36
N PRO A 212 17.78 0.97 13.06
CA PRO A 212 18.18 -0.45 13.00
C PRO A 212 17.58 -1.33 11.89
N ALA A 213 16.83 -0.77 10.95
CA ALA A 213 16.13 -1.56 9.93
C ALA A 213 17.10 -2.09 8.88
N MET A 214 17.13 -3.41 8.66
CA MET A 214 17.93 -4.02 7.60
C MET A 214 17.22 -3.89 6.25
N VAL A 215 17.86 -3.21 5.30
CA VAL A 215 17.38 -3.13 3.91
C VAL A 215 17.86 -4.36 3.13
N ARG A 216 16.94 -5.11 2.55
CA ARG A 216 17.22 -6.30 1.74
C ARG A 216 16.75 -6.07 0.30
N PHE A 217 17.66 -6.29 -0.64
CA PHE A 217 17.38 -6.23 -2.07
C PHE A 217 17.17 -7.64 -2.61
N TRP A 218 16.02 -7.89 -3.22
CA TRP A 218 15.64 -9.17 -3.82
C TRP A 218 15.41 -8.98 -5.32
N THR A 219 16.06 -9.83 -6.12
CA THR A 219 15.88 -9.93 -7.58
C THR A 219 14.92 -11.03 -7.95
#